data_AF-A0A918AYI8-F1
#
_entry.id   AF-A0A918AYI8-F1
#
_cell.length_a   1.000
_cell.length_b   1.000
_cell.length_c   1.000
_cell.angle_alpha   90.00
_cell.angle_beta   90.00
_cell.angle_gamma   90.00
#
_symmetry.space_group_name_H-M   'P 1'
#
loop_
_entity.id
_entity.type
_entity.pdbx_description
1 polymer ?
#
loop_
_entity_poly.entity_id
_entity_poly.type
_entity_poly.pdbx_seq_one_letter_code
_entity_poly.pdbx_strand_id
1 'polypeptide(L)'
;MSIIHAFTRLVLDLFAPGTGRRRAGARPAGPVGAARSPRPGPGAWRLPAPRSPYGLGGPLDGEETALVRPYLAAHEARHRQAWRRVALVLAADFGVDLDERDLHGLGAAR
;
A
#
# COMPACT_ATOMS: atom_id res chain seq x y z
N MET A 1 -13.22 16.67 29.55
CA MET A 1 -12.04 16.24 28.74
C MET A 1 -12.30 14.86 28.11
N SER A 2 -13.33 14.71 27.26
CA SER A 2 -13.72 13.38 26.74
C SER A 2 -14.13 13.43 25.26
N ILE A 3 -14.89 14.44 24.85
CA ILE A 3 -15.42 14.50 23.48
C ILE A 3 -14.37 14.82 22.41
N ILE A 4 -13.40 15.70 22.73
CA ILE A 4 -12.32 16.07 21.80
C ILE A 4 -11.44 14.85 21.51
N HIS A 5 -11.13 14.03 22.51
CA HIS A 5 -10.29 12.84 22.34
C HIS A 5 -11.03 11.70 21.61
N ALA A 6 -12.33 11.57 21.83
CA ALA A 6 -13.16 10.64 21.09
C ALA A 6 -13.27 11.04 19.61
N PHE A 7 -13.48 12.33 19.36
CA PHE A 7 -13.55 12.88 18.02
C PHE A 7 -12.21 12.76 17.28
N THR A 8 -11.09 13.09 17.91
CA THR A 8 -9.76 12.93 17.29
C THR A 8 -9.43 11.47 16.98
N ARG A 9 -9.79 10.53 17.85
CA ARG A 9 -9.64 9.09 17.55
C ARG A 9 -10.49 8.65 16.37
N LEU A 10 -11.75 9.10 16.31
CA LEU A 10 -12.67 8.77 15.22
C LEU A 10 -12.16 9.32 13.88
N VAL A 11 -11.69 10.55 13.87
CA VAL A 11 -11.08 11.21 12.69
C VAL A 11 -9.81 10.47 12.27
N LEU A 12 -8.91 10.12 13.20
CA LEU A 12 -7.68 9.40 12.89
C LEU A 12 -7.94 7.98 12.37
N ASP A 13 -8.91 7.25 12.92
CA ASP A 13 -9.25 5.91 12.41
C ASP A 13 -9.86 5.95 11.01
N LEU A 14 -10.62 7.00 10.68
CA LEU A 14 -11.26 7.15 9.38
C LEU A 14 -10.28 7.60 8.28
N PHE A 15 -9.30 8.43 8.65
CA PHE A 15 -8.47 9.15 7.68
C PHE A 15 -7.01 8.76 7.66
N ALA A 16 -6.47 8.18 8.74
CA ALA A 16 -5.11 7.67 8.70
C ALA A 16 -5.08 6.40 7.84
N PRO A 17 -4.16 6.31 6.85
CA PRO A 17 -3.87 5.05 6.21
C PRO A 17 -3.58 4.04 7.31
N GLY A 18 -4.25 2.88 7.30
CA GLY A 18 -4.00 1.84 8.28
C GLY A 18 -2.49 1.65 8.40
N THR A 19 -1.94 1.92 9.60
CA THR A 19 -0.51 2.30 9.84
C THR A 19 0.52 1.22 9.51
N GLY A 20 0.15 0.19 8.74
CA GLY A 20 0.99 -0.93 8.36
C GLY A 20 1.43 -1.78 9.55
N ARG A 21 1.10 -1.38 10.79
CA ARG A 21 1.56 -2.04 12.02
C ARG A 21 1.05 -3.46 12.17
N ARG A 22 -0.03 -3.83 11.48
CA ARG A 22 -0.44 -5.24 11.36
C ARG A 22 0.59 -6.12 10.65
N ARG A 23 1.56 -5.53 9.92
CA ARG A 23 2.74 -6.19 9.34
C ARG A 23 4.05 -5.84 10.03
N ALA A 24 4.08 -4.91 10.98
CA ALA A 24 5.31 -4.56 11.71
C ALA A 24 5.82 -5.72 12.59
N GLY A 25 4.94 -6.66 12.95
CA GLY A 25 5.31 -7.93 13.60
C GLY A 25 5.62 -9.06 12.63
N ALA A 26 5.32 -8.90 11.33
CA ALA A 26 5.79 -9.84 10.33
C ALA A 26 7.28 -9.54 10.13
N ARG A 27 8.10 -10.29 10.85
CA ARG A 27 9.55 -10.34 10.64
C ARG A 27 9.78 -10.28 9.13
N PRO A 28 10.55 -9.32 8.59
CA PRO A 28 10.95 -9.40 7.20
C PRO A 28 11.50 -10.80 7.02
N ALA A 29 10.90 -11.58 6.12
CA ALA A 29 11.51 -12.83 5.72
C ALA A 29 12.93 -12.43 5.36
N GLY A 30 13.92 -12.90 6.15
CA GLY A 30 15.31 -12.64 5.83
C GLY A 30 15.52 -13.00 4.37
N PRO A 31 16.49 -12.42 3.67
CA PRO A 31 16.83 -12.91 2.34
C PRO A 31 16.90 -14.42 2.48
N VAL A 32 16.03 -15.14 1.77
CA VAL A 32 16.04 -16.59 1.74
C VAL A 32 17.33 -16.89 1.00
N GLY A 33 18.44 -16.81 1.73
CA GLY A 33 19.78 -17.02 1.22
C GLY A 33 19.71 -18.40 0.64
N ALA A 34 19.76 -18.45 -0.70
CA ALA A 34 19.56 -19.60 -1.57
C ALA A 34 19.26 -20.85 -0.73
N ALA A 35 18.00 -21.04 -0.33
CA ALA A 35 17.62 -22.22 0.43
C ALA A 35 18.17 -23.40 -0.35
N ARG A 36 19.22 -24.04 0.19
CA ARG A 36 19.96 -25.09 -0.51
C ARG A 36 18.91 -26.10 -0.89
N SER A 37 18.61 -26.19 -2.19
CA SER A 37 17.59 -27.09 -2.69
C SER A 37 17.90 -28.46 -2.08
N PRO A 38 16.95 -29.10 -1.37
CA PRO A 38 17.19 -30.38 -0.75
C PRO A 38 17.71 -31.31 -1.83
N ARG A 39 18.92 -31.84 -1.62
CA ARG A 39 19.59 -32.73 -2.56
C ARG A 39 18.60 -33.86 -2.87
N PRO A 40 18.19 -34.08 -4.13
CA PRO A 40 17.20 -35.11 -4.43
C PRO A 40 17.73 -36.46 -3.94
N GLY A 41 16.99 -37.10 -3.03
CA GLY A 41 17.31 -38.44 -2.57
C GLY A 41 17.19 -39.45 -3.72
N PRO A 42 17.82 -40.63 -3.61
CA PRO A 42 17.64 -41.71 -4.59
C PRO A 42 16.16 -42.11 -4.60
N GLY A 43 15.43 -41.69 -5.64
CA GLY A 43 13.97 -41.85 -5.75
C GLY A 43 13.18 -40.56 -6.04
N ALA A 44 13.84 -39.41 -6.20
CA ALA A 44 13.16 -38.18 -6.60
C ALA A 44 12.60 -38.31 -8.04
N TRP A 45 11.28 -38.49 -8.15
CA TRP A 45 10.55 -38.41 -9.41
C TRP A 45 10.79 -37.05 -10.05
N ARG A 46 11.33 -37.03 -11.28
CA ARG A 46 11.48 -35.78 -12.03
C ARG A 46 10.10 -35.29 -12.43
N LEU A 47 9.69 -34.14 -11.91
CA LEU A 47 8.49 -33.46 -12.38
C LEU A 47 8.67 -33.07 -13.85
N PRO A 48 7.61 -33.14 -14.67
CA PRO A 48 7.64 -32.60 -16.03
C PRO A 48 8.04 -31.12 -16.01
N ALA A 49 8.73 -30.68 -17.06
CA ALA A 49 9.07 -29.27 -17.23
C ALA A 49 7.80 -28.39 -17.13
N PRO A 50 7.84 -27.26 -16.43
CA PRO A 50 6.73 -26.32 -16.39
C PRO A 50 6.35 -25.91 -17.81
N ARG A 51 5.07 -26.06 -18.16
CA ARG A 51 4.56 -25.73 -19.51
C ARG A 51 3.86 -24.37 -19.57
N SER A 52 3.60 -23.75 -18.43
CA SER A 52 2.97 -22.42 -18.39
C SER A 52 4.02 -21.32 -18.56
N PRO A 53 3.68 -20.20 -19.20
CA PRO A 53 4.53 -19.01 -19.26
C PRO A 53 4.96 -18.50 -17.88
N TYR A 54 4.14 -18.76 -16.85
CA TYR A 54 4.39 -18.38 -15.46
C TYR A 54 5.17 -19.42 -14.64
N GLY A 55 5.52 -20.57 -15.25
CA GLY A 55 6.26 -21.65 -14.60
C GLY A 55 7.78 -21.54 -14.76
N LEU A 56 8.26 -20.50 -15.44
CA LEU A 56 9.69 -20.23 -15.60
C LEU A 56 10.25 -19.80 -14.24
N GLY A 57 11.17 -20.59 -13.69
CA GLY A 57 11.81 -20.32 -12.39
C GLY A 57 12.81 -19.16 -12.40
N GLY A 58 12.87 -18.38 -13.50
CA GLY A 58 13.65 -17.16 -13.58
C GLY A 58 12.98 -16.03 -12.79
N PRO A 59 13.74 -15.08 -12.24
CA PRO A 59 13.16 -13.88 -11.66
C PRO A 59 12.36 -13.15 -12.74
N LEU A 60 11.11 -12.81 -12.43
CA LEU A 60 10.30 -11.93 -13.26
C LEU A 60 10.86 -10.51 -13.13
N ASP A 61 11.14 -9.85 -14.26
CA ASP A 61 11.47 -8.44 -14.25
C ASP A 61 10.19 -7.64 -13.99
N GLY A 62 10.12 -7.02 -12.82
CA GLY A 62 8.99 -6.20 -12.40
C GLY A 62 8.88 -4.89 -13.18
N GLU A 63 9.96 -4.45 -13.83
CA GLU A 63 10.00 -3.22 -14.65
C GLU A 63 9.48 -3.49 -16.07
N GLU A 64 9.55 -4.73 -16.57
CA GLU A 64 8.98 -5.12 -17.86
C GLU A 64 7.44 -5.13 -17.87
N THR A 65 6.81 -5.20 -16.70
CA THR A 65 5.35 -5.26 -16.57
C THR A 65 4.83 -4.15 -15.67
N ALA A 66 4.11 -3.17 -16.25
CA ALA A 66 3.43 -2.15 -15.48
C ALA A 66 2.44 -2.78 -14.49
N LEU A 67 2.65 -2.59 -13.19
CA LEU A 67 1.76 -3.05 -12.12
C LEU A 67 0.49 -2.20 -12.07
N VAL A 68 -0.37 -2.34 -13.08
CA VAL A 68 -1.68 -1.68 -13.11
C VAL A 68 -2.59 -2.40 -12.13
N ARG A 69 -3.20 -1.64 -11.22
CA ARG A 69 -4.25 -2.13 -10.29
C ARG A 69 -5.59 -1.49 -10.68
N PRO A 70 -6.36 -2.06 -11.64
CA PRO A 70 -7.58 -1.43 -12.16
C PRO A 70 -8.58 -1.04 -11.07
N TYR A 71 -8.73 -1.89 -10.05
CA TYR A 71 -9.64 -1.64 -8.93
C TYR A 71 -9.16 -0.56 -7.97
N LEU A 72 -7.84 -0.31 -7.92
CA LEU A 72 -7.27 0.74 -7.09
C LEU A 72 -7.67 2.11 -7.62
N ALA A 73 -7.65 2.33 -8.94
CA ALA A 73 -8.05 3.60 -9.54
C ALA A 73 -9.51 3.96 -9.20
N ALA A 74 -10.42 2.98 -9.29
CA ALA A 74 -11.82 3.16 -8.92
C ALA A 74 -12.02 3.38 -7.40
N HIS A 75 -11.19 2.74 -6.57
CA HIS A 75 -11.19 2.96 -5.13
C HIS A 75 -10.69 4.37 -4.77
N GLU A 76 -9.57 4.79 -5.34
CA GLU A 76 -8.99 6.13 -5.13
C GLU A 76 -9.91 7.24 -5.60
N ALA A 77 -10.62 7.07 -6.73
CA ALA A 77 -11.61 8.03 -7.20
C ALA A 77 -12.75 8.21 -6.19
N ARG A 78 -13.31 7.10 -5.69
CA ARG A 78 -14.35 7.13 -4.64
C ARG A 78 -13.84 7.77 -3.36
N HIS A 79 -12.62 7.44 -2.95
CA HIS A 79 -11.97 8.02 -1.78
C HIS A 79 -11.80 9.53 -1.93
N ARG A 80 -11.24 10.01 -3.06
CA ARG A 80 -11.12 11.44 -3.35
C ARG A 80 -12.46 12.17 -3.30
N GLN A 81 -13.52 11.57 -3.84
CA GLN A 81 -14.86 12.16 -3.79
C GLN A 81 -15.42 12.23 -2.35
N ALA A 82 -15.23 11.19 -1.55
CA ALA A 82 -15.63 11.21 -0.14
C ALA A 82 -14.88 12.31 0.63
N TRP A 83 -13.58 12.44 0.40
CA TRP A 83 -12.75 13.49 1.00
C TRP A 83 -13.20 14.90 0.62
N ARG A 84 -13.49 15.15 -0.65
CA ARG A 84 -14.01 16.46 -1.10
C ARG A 84 -15.30 16.84 -0.40
N ARG A 85 -16.22 15.88 -0.21
CA ARG A 85 -17.48 16.13 0.50
C ARG A 85 -17.23 16.53 1.96
N VAL A 86 -16.31 15.84 2.63
CA VAL A 86 -15.93 16.19 4.00
C VAL A 86 -15.27 17.57 4.06
N ALA A 87 -14.33 17.85 3.16
CA ALA A 87 -13.66 19.15 3.10
C ALA A 87 -14.66 20.29 2.91
N LEU A 88 -15.65 20.13 2.03
CA LEU A 88 -16.70 21.13 1.82
C LEU A 88 -17.56 21.38 3.07
N VAL A 89 -17.98 20.31 3.76
CA VAL A 89 -18.74 20.44 5.02
C VAL A 89 -17.90 21.16 6.07
N LEU A 90 -16.63 20.78 6.19
CA LEU A 90 -15.74 21.38 7.16
C LEU A 90 -15.47 22.87 6.86
N ALA A 91 -15.30 23.23 5.60
CA ALA A 91 -15.13 24.61 5.18
C ALA A 91 -16.40 25.45 5.43
N ALA A 92 -17.57 24.91 5.08
CA ALA A 92 -18.84 25.63 5.19
C ALA A 92 -19.30 25.84 6.65
N ASP A 93 -19.22 24.79 7.47
CA ASP A 93 -19.80 24.80 8.82
C ASP A 93 -18.78 25.24 9.89
N PHE A 94 -17.48 25.01 9.64
CA PHE A 94 -16.41 25.23 10.62
C PHE A 94 -15.32 26.18 10.15
N GLY A 95 -15.35 26.63 8.89
CA GLY A 95 -14.35 27.54 8.33
C GLY A 95 -12.96 26.93 8.16
N VAL A 96 -12.83 25.59 8.17
CA VAL A 96 -11.56 24.90 8.01
C VAL A 96 -11.48 24.30 6.60
N ASP A 97 -10.60 24.85 5.77
CA ASP A 97 -10.32 24.36 4.42
C ASP A 97 -9.22 23.27 4.47
N LEU A 98 -9.49 22.13 3.84
CA LEU A 98 -8.57 20.99 3.74
C LEU A 98 -8.02 20.81 2.32
N ASP A 99 -8.52 21.59 1.34
CA ASP A 99 -8.05 21.54 -0.05
C ASP A 99 -6.89 22.51 -0.30
N GLU A 100 -6.48 23.27 0.73
CA GLU A 100 -5.26 24.06 0.75
C GLU A 100 -4.06 23.10 0.72
N ARG A 101 -3.68 22.71 -0.51
CA ARG A 101 -2.39 22.08 -0.78
C ARG A 101 -1.32 23.11 -0.46
N ASP A 102 -0.91 23.16 0.80
CA ASP A 102 0.33 23.79 1.19
C ASP A 102 1.46 22.92 0.64
N LEU A 103 1.74 23.10 -0.65
CA LEU A 103 3.02 22.76 -1.23
C LEU A 103 4.00 23.66 -0.51
N HIS A 104 4.56 23.19 0.61
CA HIS A 104 5.79 23.73 1.16
C HIS A 104 6.89 23.53 0.11
N GLY A 105 6.89 24.36 -0.92
CA GLY A 105 8.04 24.65 -1.75
C GLY A 105 9.03 25.35 -0.84
N LEU A 106 9.82 24.57 -0.12
CA LEU A 106 11.10 25.03 0.41
C LEU A 106 11.79 25.78 -0.73
N GLY A 107 12.00 27.08 -0.51
CA GLY A 107 12.48 27.99 -1.52
C GLY A 107 13.69 27.43 -2.25
N ALA A 108 13.57 27.28 -3.56
CA ALA A 108 14.72 27.31 -4.44
C ALA A 108 15.20 28.78 -4.52
N ALA A 109 15.86 29.22 -3.46
CA ALA A 109 16.87 30.27 -3.47
C ALA A 109 18.14 29.57 -2.96
N ARG A 110 19.25 29.49 -3.69
CA ARG A 110 19.90 30.47 -4.56
C ARG A 110 20.88 29.74 -5.48
#